data_AF-A0A1L8R978-F1
#
_entry.id   AF-A0A1L8R978-F1
#
_cell.length_a   1.000
_cell.length_b   1.000
_cell.length_c   1.000
_cell.angle_alpha   90.00
_cell.angle_beta   90.00
_cell.angle_gamma   90.00
#
_symmetry.space_group_name_H-M   'P 1'
#
loop_
_entity.id
_entity.type
_entity.pdbx_description
1 polymer ?
#
loop_
_entity_poly.entity_id
_entity_poly.type
_entity_poly.pdbx_seq_one_letter_code
_entity_poly.pdbx_strand_id
1 'polypeptide(L)'
;MPFLAILIDFLTLAAYFLQLNIDSSALRFLGLIFQAVMTLCLLLLMIRYRGKRYTNYRPEGYSYVTFRFAVILLSFLINGIVLFLYILNFIGANDLIFSSF
;
A
#
# COMPACT_ATOMS: atom_id res chain seq x y z
N MET A 1 2.19 10.55 -11.15
CA MET A 1 2.79 11.55 -10.22
C MET A 1 3.20 10.78 -8.97
N PRO A 2 4.49 10.47 -8.79
CA PRO A 2 4.95 9.59 -7.71
C PRO A 2 4.68 10.19 -6.31
N PHE A 3 4.66 11.52 -6.19
CA PHE A 3 4.37 12.23 -4.93
C PHE A 3 3.04 11.82 -4.30
N LEU A 4 1.99 11.58 -5.10
CA LEU A 4 0.69 11.13 -4.58
C LEU A 4 0.78 9.73 -3.97
N ALA A 5 1.55 8.82 -4.55
CA ALA A 5 1.72 7.47 -4.00
C ALA A 5 2.46 7.52 -2.65
N ILE A 6 3.51 8.35 -2.55
CA ILE A 6 4.25 8.55 -1.30
C ILE A 6 3.36 9.17 -0.22
N LEU A 7 2.51 10.13 -0.58
CA LEU A 7 1.58 10.74 0.37
C LEU A 7 0.55 9.72 0.88
N ILE A 8 0.07 8.84 0.01
CA ILE A 8 -0.81 7.73 0.40
C ILE A 8 -0.09 6.80 1.37
N ASP A 9 1.17 6.41 1.08
CA ASP A 9 1.96 5.54 1.96
C ASP A 9 2.16 6.15 3.35
N PHE A 10 2.42 7.46 3.40
CA PHE A 10 2.55 8.17 4.68
C PHE A 10 1.23 8.17 5.45
N LEU A 11 0.10 8.36 4.77
CA LEU A 11 -1.21 8.41 5.39
C LEU A 11 -1.65 7.02 5.91
N THR A 12 -1.38 5.95 5.16
CA THR A 12 -1.66 4.57 5.60
C THR A 12 -0.79 4.18 6.78
N LEU A 13 0.49 4.56 6.78
CA LEU A 13 1.38 4.39 7.93
C LEU A 13 0.87 5.14 9.17
N ALA A 14 0.48 6.40 9.03
CA ALA A 14 -0.05 7.20 10.14
C ALA A 14 -1.35 6.61 10.71
N ALA A 15 -2.25 6.14 9.85
CA ALA A 15 -3.48 5.47 10.27
C ALA A 15 -3.19 4.17 11.03
N TYR A 16 -2.23 3.37 10.56
CA TYR A 16 -1.78 2.16 11.25
C TYR A 16 -1.22 2.48 12.65
N PHE A 17 -0.36 3.49 12.76
CA PHE A 17 0.19 3.89 14.07
C PHE A 17 -0.91 4.34 15.03
N LEU A 18 -1.91 5.09 14.57
CA LEU A 18 -3.03 5.49 15.42
C LEU A 18 -3.78 4.27 15.95
N GLN A 19 -4.04 3.28 15.10
CA GLN A 19 -4.73 2.04 15.49
C GLN A 19 -3.91 1.15 16.42
N LEU A 20 -2.58 1.15 16.28
CA LEU A 20 -1.69 0.42 17.18
C LEU A 20 -1.72 1.00 18.61
N ASN A 21 -1.93 2.31 18.76
CA ASN A 21 -1.95 2.97 20.06
C ASN A 21 -3.35 3.03 20.71
N ILE A 22 -4.40 2.71 19.97
CA ILE A 22 -5.78 2.76 20.46
C ILE A 22 -6.44 1.40 20.24
N ASP A 23 -6.52 0.61 21.31
CA ASP A 23 -7.21 -0.69 21.30
C ASP A 23 -8.72 -0.52 21.26
N SER A 24 -9.25 -0.31 20.06
CA SER A 24 -10.69 -0.25 19.80
C SER A 24 -11.04 -1.03 18.54
N SER A 25 -11.94 -2.01 18.69
CA SER A 25 -12.41 -2.85 17.58
C SER A 25 -13.05 -2.03 16.46
N ALA A 26 -13.76 -0.95 16.81
CA ALA A 26 -14.35 -0.04 15.83
C ALA A 26 -13.29 0.70 15.00
N LEU A 27 -12.19 1.11 15.64
CA LEU A 27 -11.06 1.76 14.98
C LEU A 27 -10.30 0.81 14.06
N ARG A 28 -10.13 -0.46 14.45
CA ARG A 28 -9.51 -1.49 13.60
C ARG A 28 -10.36 -1.77 12.34
N PHE A 29 -11.69 -1.83 12.48
CA PHE A 29 -12.58 -2.01 11.34
C PHE A 29 -12.58 -0.80 10.39
N LEU A 30 -12.64 0.42 10.93
CA LEU A 30 -12.50 1.65 10.13
C LEU A 30 -11.13 1.71 9.44
N GLY A 31 -10.10 1.23 10.13
CA GLY A 31 -8.75 1.09 9.59
C GLY A 31 -8.65 0.16 8.40
N LEU A 32 -9.29 -1.00 8.47
CA LEU A 32 -9.38 -1.94 7.37
C LEU A 32 -10.05 -1.31 6.14
N ILE A 33 -11.18 -0.63 6.33
CA ILE A 33 -11.89 0.08 5.25
C ILE A 33 -10.99 1.14 4.64
N PHE A 34 -10.35 1.96 5.49
CA PHE A 34 -9.44 3.00 5.05
C PHE A 34 -8.27 2.43 4.25
N GLN A 35 -7.60 1.40 4.76
CA GLN A 35 -6.49 0.72 4.08
C GLN A 35 -6.94 0.16 2.72
N ALA A 36 -8.14 -0.42 2.63
CA ALA A 36 -8.72 -0.92 1.39
C ALA A 36 -8.92 0.20 0.36
N VAL A 37 -9.52 1.32 0.78
CA VAL A 37 -9.76 2.49 -0.08
C VAL A 37 -8.45 3.09 -0.59
N MET A 38 -7.45 3.25 0.28
CA MET A 38 -6.14 3.78 -0.11
C MET A 38 -5.40 2.86 -1.08
N THR A 39 -5.47 1.54 -0.85
CA THR A 39 -4.89 0.54 -1.75
C THR A 39 -5.58 0.54 -3.12
N LEU A 40 -6.91 0.68 -3.18
CA LEU A 40 -7.64 0.86 -4.43
C LEU A 40 -7.27 2.17 -5.14
N CYS A 41 -7.03 3.25 -4.39
CA CYS A 41 -6.54 4.50 -4.96
C CYS A 41 -5.17 4.32 -5.63
N LEU A 42 -4.24 3.60 -4.98
CA LEU A 42 -2.94 3.24 -5.55
C LEU A 42 -3.07 2.37 -6.81
N LEU A 43 -3.99 1.40 -6.81
CA LEU A 43 -4.30 0.58 -7.97
C LEU A 43 -4.76 1.44 -9.16
N LEU A 44 -5.69 2.37 -8.91
CA LEU A 44 -6.17 3.30 -9.94
C LEU A 44 -5.04 4.22 -10.45
N LEU A 45 -4.16 4.70 -9.57
CA LEU A 45 -3.00 5.50 -9.96
C LEU A 45 -2.02 4.69 -10.82
N MET A 46 -1.82 3.40 -10.49
CA MET A 46 -0.98 2.49 -11.25
C MET A 46 -1.55 2.23 -12.66
N ILE A 47 -2.85 1.92 -12.76
CA ILE A 47 -3.52 1.65 -14.04
C ILE A 47 -3.58 2.91 -14.91
N ARG A 48 -3.95 4.06 -14.33
CA ARG A 48 -4.08 5.36 -15.03
C ARG A 48 -2.74 6.02 -15.33
N TYR A 49 -1.61 5.45 -14.91
CA TYR A 49 -0.30 6.05 -15.16
C TYR A 49 -0.04 6.14 -16.68
N ARG A 50 -0.05 7.37 -17.20
CA ARG A 50 0.17 7.72 -18.62
C ARG A 50 1.64 7.95 -18.99
N GLY A 51 2.57 7.91 -18.03
CA GLY A 51 4.00 8.09 -18.29
C GLY A 51 4.66 6.84 -18.87
N LYS A 52 5.92 6.95 -19.31
CA LYS A 52 6.72 5.79 -19.71
C LYS A 52 6.85 4.82 -18.54
N ARG A 53 6.39 3.58 -18.71
CA ARG A 53 6.46 2.51 -17.70
C ARG A 53 7.81 1.80 -17.70
N TYR A 54 8.43 1.70 -18.87
CA TYR A 54 9.71 1.04 -19.08
C TYR A 54 10.76 2.04 -19.61
N THR A 55 12.01 1.84 -19.24
CA THR A 55 13.13 2.66 -19.69
C THR A 55 13.53 2.27 -21.13
N ASN A 56 14.15 3.17 -21.88
CA ASN A 56 14.70 2.82 -23.19
C ASN A 56 16.01 2.01 -23.06
N TYR A 57 16.57 1.90 -21.86
CA TYR A 57 17.77 1.13 -21.57
C TYR A 57 17.41 -0.35 -21.40
N ARG A 58 18.03 -1.21 -22.22
CA ARG A 58 17.79 -2.65 -22.25
C ARG A 58 19.14 -3.37 -22.17
N PRO A 59 19.67 -3.66 -20.97
CA PRO A 59 20.67 -4.70 -20.88
C PRO A 59 20.00 -6.04 -21.18
N GLU A 60 20.74 -6.94 -21.81
CA GLU A 60 20.32 -8.25 -22.33
C GLU A 60 19.09 -8.84 -21.62
N GLY A 61 17.94 -8.85 -22.31
CA GLY A 61 16.69 -9.46 -21.84
C GLY A 61 15.54 -8.48 -21.58
N TYR A 62 15.54 -7.78 -20.43
CA TYR A 62 14.36 -7.04 -19.95
C TYR A 62 14.62 -5.54 -19.77
N SER A 63 13.66 -4.74 -20.20
CA SER A 63 13.66 -3.30 -19.94
C SER A 63 13.25 -3.03 -18.49
N TYR A 64 14.06 -2.25 -17.77
CA TYR A 64 13.72 -1.84 -16.40
C TYR A 64 12.50 -0.93 -16.37
N VAL A 65 11.71 -1.03 -15.30
CA VAL A 65 10.66 -0.07 -15.01
C VAL A 65 11.25 1.32 -14.73
N THR A 66 10.57 2.37 -15.16
CA THR A 66 11.02 3.73 -14.85
C THR A 66 10.90 3.99 -13.36
N PHE A 67 11.84 4.74 -12.78
CA PHE A 67 11.83 5.09 -11.35
C PHE A 67 10.46 5.60 -10.87
N ARG A 68 9.81 6.46 -11.67
CA ARG A 68 8.49 7.02 -11.34
C ARG A 68 7.38 5.97 -11.28
N PHE A 69 7.42 4.97 -12.15
CA PHE A 69 6.45 3.87 -12.15
C PHE A 69 6.79 2.84 -11.07
N ALA A 70 8.08 2.58 -10.85
CA ALA A 70 8.57 1.68 -9.81
C ALA A 70 8.11 2.12 -8.42
N VAL A 71 8.17 3.42 -8.10
CA VAL A 71 7.65 3.96 -6.83
C VAL A 71 6.16 3.62 -6.67
N ILE A 72 5.33 3.92 -7.66
CA ILE A 72 3.88 3.66 -7.59
C ILE A 72 3.59 2.15 -7.45
N LEU A 73 4.34 1.32 -8.19
CA LEU A 73 4.18 -0.13 -8.16
C LEU A 73 4.59 -0.70 -6.79
N LEU A 74 5.69 -0.23 -6.22
CA LEU A 74 6.16 -0.65 -4.90
C LEU A 74 5.17 -0.22 -3.80
N SER A 75 4.70 1.03 -3.84
CA SER A 75 3.65 1.55 -2.93
C SER A 75 2.41 0.66 -2.97
N PHE A 76 1.91 0.35 -4.17
CA PHE A 76 0.75 -0.54 -4.32
C PHE A 76 1.02 -1.94 -3.75
N LEU A 77 2.19 -2.52 -4.06
CA LEU A 77 2.53 -3.88 -3.63
C LEU A 77 2.63 -3.97 -2.10
N ILE A 78 3.32 -3.04 -1.46
CA ILE A 78 3.46 -3.00 0.01
C ILE A 78 2.10 -2.79 0.66
N ASN A 79 1.31 -1.79 0.22
CA ASN A 79 -0.02 -1.55 0.81
C ASN A 79 -0.99 -2.70 0.56
N GLY A 80 -0.86 -3.41 -0.56
CA GLY A 80 -1.62 -4.62 -0.86
C GLY A 80 -1.29 -5.76 0.10
N ILE A 81 -0.01 -5.98 0.41
CA ILE A 81 0.40 -6.94 1.44
C ILE A 81 -0.14 -6.53 2.81
N VAL A 82 -0.05 -5.25 3.17
CA VAL A 82 -0.60 -4.74 4.44
C VAL A 82 -2.11 -4.97 4.49
N LEU A 83 -2.85 -4.65 3.44
CA LEU A 83 -4.29 -4.90 3.36
C LEU A 83 -4.62 -6.40 3.54
N PHE A 84 -3.85 -7.27 2.91
CA PHE A 84 -4.00 -8.71 3.07
C PHE A 84 -3.82 -9.13 4.53
N LEU A 85 -2.80 -8.60 5.21
CA LEU A 85 -2.60 -8.83 6.64
C LEU A 85 -3.79 -8.30 7.45
N TYR A 86 -4.34 -7.12 7.14
CA TYR A 86 -5.53 -6.55 7.82
C TYR A 86 -6.72 -7.50 7.74
N ILE A 87 -6.94 -8.13 6.59
CA ILE A 87 -8.00 -9.12 6.40
C ILE A 87 -7.76 -10.36 7.26
N LEU A 88 -6.52 -10.88 7.29
CA LEU A 88 -6.19 -12.03 8.13
C LEU A 88 -6.38 -11.74 9.62
N ASN A 89 -6.02 -10.53 10.07
CA ASN A 89 -6.24 -10.09 11.42
C ASN A 89 -7.73 -9.95 11.74
N PHE A 90 -8.51 -9.37 10.83
CA PHE A 90 -9.95 -9.23 11.02
C PHE A 90 -10.69 -10.56 11.13
N ILE A 91 -10.25 -11.60 10.41
CA ILE A 91 -10.84 -12.95 10.46
C ILE A 91 -10.32 -13.74 11.69
N GLY A 92 -9.35 -13.21 12.44
CA GLY A 92 -8.73 -13.88 13.59
C GLY A 92 -7.77 -15.01 13.18
N ALA A 93 -7.33 -15.05 11.92
CA ALA A 93 -6.39 -16.04 11.42
C ALA A 93 -4.94 -15.69 11.77
N ASN A 94 -4.64 -14.42 12.05
CA ASN A 94 -3.28 -13.97 12.29
C ASN A 94 -3.19 -12.61 13.03
N ASP A 95 -2.32 -12.52 14.03
CA ASP A 95 -2.11 -11.29 14.82
C ASP A 95 -0.81 -10.54 14.50
N LEU A 96 -0.13 -10.84 13.39
CA LEU A 96 1.16 -10.22 13.01
C LEU A 96 1.11 -8.69 12.95
N ILE A 97 -0.06 -8.13 12.66
CA ILE A 97 -0.33 -6.71 12.77
C ILE A 97 -1.25 -6.47 13.95
N PHE A 98 -0.92 -5.43 14.71
CA PHE A 98 -1.56 -5.10 15.98
C PHE A 98 -1.27 -6.08 17.13
N SER A 99 -0.26 -6.96 17.01
CA SER A 99 0.32 -7.61 18.18
C SER A 99 1.05 -6.57 19.02
N SER A 100 0.53 -6.26 20.20
CA SER A 100 1.31 -5.66 21.27
C SER A 100 2.45 -6.65 21.62
N PHE A 101 3.70 -6.24 21.40
CA PHE A 101 4.88 -7.00 21.84
C PHE A 101 4.91 -7.16 23.35
#